data_AF-A0A2E1A8L1-F1
#
_entry.id   AF-A0A2E1A8L1-F1
#
_cell.length_a   1.000
_cell.length_b   1.000
_cell.length_c   1.000
_cell.angle_alpha   90.00
_cell.angle_beta   90.00
_cell.angle_gamma   90.00
#
_symmetry.space_group_name_H-M   'P 1'
#
loop_
_entity.id
_entity.type
_entity.pdbx_description
1 polymer ?
#
loop_
_entity_poly.entity_id
_entity_poly.type
_entity_poly.pdbx_seq_one_letter_code
_entity_poly.pdbx_strand_id
1 'polypeptide(L)'
;MLRQVWMQHFYQLEEQVCLCEKRDQPPASRLITLSSYDPQARCSAKRNVTWDGYKVHLTETCDDDTPNLITNHEMRPSTEPDHDATEVIHDHLVVNGYAPREHFVDQGYMSIDHVVQQAQDGIDLMGAVPDDNSWQARHGGYDSRQFVVDWDNEQAVCPQGHDSCSWSLAQTRSQRPVVKIKFRHRDCAPCPALNLCANNHEKRRTLTILAPQTLYEAQQVARQRQQTTNFKTACHVRAGVEGTVSQAAHALGARRSRYRGMDKTHLQHLGVAAAINLLRIVNWLDDVPPSKTPQSRFAQLAA
;
A
#
# COMPACT_ATOMS: atom_id res chain seq x y z
N MET A 1 3.53 -16.36 -27.95
CA MET A 1 4.14 -15.16 -27.35
C MET A 1 4.22 -13.98 -28.31
N LEU A 2 5.02 -14.01 -29.40
CA LEU A 2 5.05 -12.90 -30.37
C LEU A 2 3.67 -12.56 -30.96
N ARG A 3 2.87 -13.57 -31.30
CA ARG A 3 1.47 -13.38 -31.72
C ARG A 3 0.59 -12.71 -30.65
N GLN A 4 0.84 -12.97 -29.36
CA GLN A 4 0.09 -12.34 -28.27
C GLN A 4 0.48 -10.88 -28.12
N VAL A 5 1.79 -10.56 -28.11
CA VAL A 5 2.27 -9.18 -28.13
C VAL A 5 1.72 -8.45 -29.35
N TRP A 6 1.74 -9.08 -30.52
CA TRP A 6 1.15 -8.51 -31.73
C TRP A 6 -0.33 -8.17 -31.53
N MET A 7 -1.17 -9.12 -31.11
CA MET A 7 -2.60 -8.87 -30.88
C MET A 7 -2.88 -7.82 -29.79
N GLN A 8 -1.98 -7.64 -28.83
CA GLN A 8 -2.14 -6.65 -27.76
C GLN A 8 -1.81 -5.24 -28.23
N HIS A 9 -0.82 -5.09 -29.12
CA HIS A 9 -0.30 -3.78 -29.51
C HIS A 9 -0.66 -3.37 -30.93
N PHE A 10 -1.07 -4.31 -31.78
CA PHE A 10 -1.27 -4.08 -33.21
C PHE A 10 -2.53 -4.78 -33.74
N TYR A 11 -3.16 -4.13 -34.71
CA TYR A 11 -4.21 -4.71 -35.54
C TYR A 11 -3.98 -4.34 -37.00
N GLN A 12 -4.61 -5.10 -37.91
CA GLN A 12 -4.50 -4.86 -39.35
C GLN A 12 -5.84 -4.33 -39.87
N LEU A 13 -5.80 -3.19 -40.57
CA LEU A 13 -6.94 -2.60 -41.25
C LEU A 13 -6.52 -2.29 -42.68
N GLU A 14 -7.22 -2.84 -43.67
CA GLU A 14 -6.97 -2.58 -45.10
C GLU A 14 -5.47 -2.69 -45.48
N GLU A 15 -4.83 -3.79 -45.05
CA GLU A 15 -3.41 -4.09 -45.26
C GLU A 15 -2.40 -3.19 -44.51
N GLN A 16 -2.85 -2.19 -43.74
CA GLN A 16 -2.00 -1.37 -42.89
C GLN A 16 -1.95 -1.89 -41.45
N VAL A 17 -0.75 -1.86 -40.86
CA VAL A 17 -0.55 -2.20 -39.45
C VAL A 17 -0.72 -0.95 -38.60
N CYS A 18 -1.71 -0.97 -37.71
CA CYS A 18 -2.03 0.12 -36.80
C CYS A 18 -1.69 -0.27 -35.35
N LEU A 19 -1.31 0.72 -34.53
CA LEU A 19 -1.10 0.54 -33.10
C LEU A 19 -2.44 0.59 -32.36
N CYS A 20 -2.70 -0.37 -31.46
CA CYS A 20 -3.86 -0.33 -30.57
C CYS A 20 -3.78 0.89 -29.64
N GLU A 21 -4.88 1.63 -29.50
CA GLU A 21 -5.01 2.68 -28.49
C GLU A 21 -5.04 2.06 -27.08
N LYS A 22 -4.67 2.84 -26.05
CA LYS A 22 -4.64 2.37 -24.65
C LYS A 22 -5.95 1.74 -24.17
N ARG A 23 -7.10 2.17 -24.70
CA ARG A 23 -8.42 1.63 -24.34
C ARG A 23 -8.69 0.24 -24.91
N ASP A 24 -8.02 -0.11 -26.01
CA ASP A 24 -8.17 -1.37 -26.73
C ASP A 24 -7.07 -2.38 -26.35
N GLN A 25 -6.08 -1.93 -25.58
CA GLN A 25 -5.06 -2.78 -24.97
C GLN A 25 -5.62 -3.49 -23.72
N PRO A 26 -5.13 -4.69 -23.39
CA PRO A 26 -5.47 -5.32 -22.12
C PRO A 26 -4.99 -4.47 -20.93
N PRO A 27 -5.57 -4.65 -19.74
CA PRO A 27 -5.09 -4.01 -18.51
C PRO A 27 -3.59 -4.25 -18.30
N ALA A 28 -2.89 -3.31 -17.67
CA ALA A 28 -1.43 -3.37 -17.45
C ALA A 28 -0.97 -4.70 -16.79
N SER A 29 -1.78 -5.29 -15.92
CA SER A 29 -1.52 -6.59 -15.28
C SER A 29 -1.49 -7.79 -16.25
N ARG A 30 -2.04 -7.63 -17.45
CA ARG A 30 -2.07 -8.64 -18.53
C ARG A 30 -1.31 -8.20 -19.78
N LEU A 31 -0.86 -6.94 -19.82
CA LEU A 31 -0.12 -6.39 -20.95
C LEU A 31 1.33 -6.90 -20.93
N ILE A 32 1.75 -7.50 -22.04
CA ILE A 32 3.14 -7.88 -22.27
C ILE A 32 3.78 -6.72 -23.03
N THR A 33 4.58 -5.92 -22.36
CA THR A 33 5.05 -4.64 -22.88
C THR A 33 6.21 -4.74 -23.85
N LEU A 34 7.26 -5.51 -23.54
CA LEU A 34 8.53 -5.38 -24.27
C LEU A 34 9.28 -6.70 -24.51
N SER A 35 9.30 -7.62 -23.55
CA SER A 35 10.10 -8.84 -23.68
C SER A 35 9.26 -9.98 -24.22
N SER A 36 9.43 -10.30 -25.51
CA SER A 36 8.95 -11.55 -26.11
C SER A 36 9.66 -12.80 -25.56
N TYR A 37 10.51 -12.64 -24.55
CA TYR A 37 11.30 -13.71 -23.95
C TYR A 37 11.03 -13.89 -22.45
N ASP A 38 10.29 -12.97 -21.83
CA ASP A 38 9.83 -13.10 -20.44
C ASP A 38 8.33 -12.77 -20.39
N PRO A 39 7.44 -13.77 -20.54
CA PRO A 39 6.00 -13.57 -20.55
C PRO A 39 5.41 -13.22 -19.18
N GLN A 40 6.19 -13.36 -18.10
CA GLN A 40 5.75 -13.10 -16.72
C GLN A 40 6.08 -11.68 -16.27
N ALA A 41 7.11 -11.05 -16.85
CA ALA A 41 7.45 -9.65 -16.58
C ALA A 41 6.29 -8.70 -16.93
N ARG A 42 6.10 -7.67 -16.11
CA ARG A 42 5.10 -6.61 -16.34
C ARG A 42 5.74 -5.24 -16.25
N CYS A 43 5.24 -4.32 -17.07
CA CYS A 43 5.59 -2.91 -16.96
C CYS A 43 4.81 -2.26 -15.81
N SER A 44 5.53 -1.57 -14.94
CA SER A 44 4.94 -0.72 -13.92
C SER A 44 5.63 0.63 -13.90
N ALA A 45 4.89 1.64 -13.46
CA ALA A 45 5.39 2.99 -13.30
C ALA A 45 5.07 3.50 -11.89
N LYS A 46 6.05 4.12 -11.25
CA LYS A 46 5.92 4.76 -9.94
C LYS A 46 6.56 6.14 -10.06
N ARG A 47 5.74 7.19 -9.93
CA ARG A 47 6.15 8.58 -10.18
C ARG A 47 6.75 8.70 -11.60
N ASN A 48 8.01 9.12 -11.72
CA ASN A 48 8.71 9.31 -12.99
C ASN A 48 9.56 8.11 -13.41
N VAL A 49 9.47 6.98 -12.68
CA VAL A 49 10.25 5.78 -12.95
C VAL A 49 9.34 4.71 -13.51
N THR A 50 9.69 4.20 -14.68
CA THR A 50 9.06 3.04 -15.31
C THR A 50 10.06 1.89 -15.32
N TRP A 51 9.59 0.69 -15.01
CA TRP A 51 10.41 -0.52 -15.09
C TRP A 51 9.59 -1.70 -15.61
N ASP A 52 10.27 -2.66 -16.21
CA ASP A 52 9.71 -3.95 -16.62
C ASP A 52 10.30 -5.05 -15.74
N GLY A 53 9.42 -5.90 -15.20
CA GLY A 53 9.85 -7.05 -14.40
C GLY A 53 8.92 -7.30 -13.23
N TYR A 54 9.55 -7.52 -12.07
CA TYR A 54 8.92 -7.90 -10.82
C TYR A 54 9.18 -6.84 -9.76
N LYS A 55 8.54 -6.98 -8.62
CA LYS A 55 8.89 -6.24 -7.40
C LYS A 55 9.32 -7.23 -6.33
N VAL A 56 10.22 -6.75 -5.49
CA VAL A 56 10.75 -7.49 -4.34
C VAL A 56 10.34 -6.77 -3.07
N HIS A 57 9.88 -7.55 -2.11
CA HIS A 57 9.52 -7.13 -0.77
C HIS A 57 10.56 -7.75 0.19
N LEU A 58 11.15 -6.91 1.03
CA LEU A 58 12.15 -7.31 2.02
C LEU A 58 11.60 -7.02 3.40
N THR A 59 11.75 -7.97 4.31
CA THR A 59 11.46 -7.80 5.74
C THR A 59 12.74 -8.04 6.52
N GLU A 60 13.05 -7.16 7.46
CA GLU A 60 14.25 -7.25 8.29
C GLU A 60 13.94 -7.02 9.77
N THR A 61 14.84 -7.50 10.63
CA THR A 61 14.81 -7.15 12.06
C THR A 61 15.18 -5.68 12.26
N CYS A 62 14.63 -5.07 13.30
CA CYS A 62 14.91 -3.68 13.63
C CYS A 62 15.08 -3.39 15.13
N ASP A 63 15.29 -4.44 15.93
CA ASP A 63 15.55 -4.32 17.37
C ASP A 63 16.94 -3.70 17.64
N ASP A 64 17.04 -2.91 18.71
CA ASP A 64 18.17 -2.02 19.04
C ASP A 64 19.54 -2.72 19.24
N ASP A 65 19.60 -4.05 19.26
CA ASP A 65 20.82 -4.85 19.44
C ASP A 65 20.96 -5.96 18.38
N THR A 66 20.46 -5.72 17.17
CA THR A 66 20.55 -6.70 16.07
C THR A 66 21.19 -6.11 14.82
N PRO A 67 21.87 -6.91 14.00
CA PRO A 67 22.49 -6.44 12.77
C PRO A 67 21.48 -6.22 11.61
N ASN A 68 20.20 -5.99 11.92
CA ASN A 68 19.10 -5.84 10.97
C ASN A 68 19.08 -6.97 9.92
N LEU A 69 18.85 -8.22 10.31
CA LEU A 69 18.89 -9.33 9.35
C LEU A 69 17.59 -9.38 8.54
N ILE A 70 17.72 -9.64 7.24
CA ILE A 70 16.57 -9.95 6.38
C ILE A 70 16.03 -11.32 6.80
N THR A 71 14.78 -11.35 7.27
CA THR A 71 14.07 -12.54 7.74
C THR A 71 13.10 -13.10 6.70
N ASN A 72 12.59 -12.25 5.81
CA ASN A 72 11.75 -12.68 4.71
C ASN A 72 12.06 -11.92 3.42
N HIS A 73 11.88 -12.63 2.31
CA HIS A 73 12.01 -12.12 0.97
C HIS A 73 10.83 -12.63 0.14
N GLU A 74 10.03 -11.71 -0.40
CA GLU A 74 8.88 -12.06 -1.25
C GLU A 74 8.98 -11.39 -2.62
N MET A 75 8.74 -12.15 -3.68
CA MET A 75 8.75 -11.64 -5.05
C MET A 75 7.35 -11.68 -5.62
N ARG A 76 6.90 -10.57 -6.20
CA ARG A 76 5.56 -10.45 -6.81
C ARG A 76 5.64 -9.83 -8.20
N PRO A 77 4.64 -10.05 -9.07
CA PRO A 77 4.47 -9.24 -10.27
C PRO A 77 4.46 -7.75 -9.95
N SER A 78 5.09 -6.93 -10.80
CA SER A 78 5.24 -5.49 -10.53
C SER A 78 3.89 -4.75 -10.43
N THR A 79 2.84 -5.29 -11.05
CA THR A 79 1.50 -4.70 -11.13
C THR A 79 0.59 -5.03 -9.95
N GLU A 80 0.99 -5.98 -9.11
CA GLU A 80 0.21 -6.27 -7.90
C GLU A 80 0.31 -5.08 -6.93
N PRO A 81 -0.74 -4.78 -6.14
CA PRO A 81 -0.64 -3.88 -5.01
C PRO A 81 0.35 -4.35 -3.94
N ASP A 82 0.90 -3.43 -3.14
CA ASP A 82 1.87 -3.78 -2.09
C ASP A 82 1.20 -4.46 -0.88
N HIS A 83 -0.04 -4.07 -0.53
CA HIS A 83 -0.79 -4.71 0.56
C HIS A 83 -1.03 -6.20 0.33
N ASP A 84 -1.16 -6.65 -0.91
CA ASP A 84 -1.35 -8.08 -1.22
C ASP A 84 -0.15 -8.95 -0.82
N ALA A 85 1.03 -8.35 -0.62
CA ALA A 85 2.20 -9.07 -0.12
C ALA A 85 2.20 -9.24 1.40
N THR A 86 1.48 -8.40 2.16
CA THR A 86 1.58 -8.36 3.62
C THR A 86 1.16 -9.67 4.27
N GLU A 87 0.03 -10.25 3.84
CA GLU A 87 -0.47 -11.53 4.36
C GLU A 87 0.52 -12.66 4.09
N VAL A 88 1.00 -12.77 2.84
CA VAL A 88 1.98 -13.78 2.43
C VAL A 88 3.29 -13.66 3.22
N ILE A 89 3.75 -12.43 3.46
CA ILE A 89 4.95 -12.17 4.27
C ILE A 89 4.73 -12.68 5.70
N HIS A 90 3.57 -12.43 6.30
CA HIS A 90 3.27 -12.91 7.66
C HIS A 90 3.16 -14.43 7.72
N ASP A 91 2.52 -15.06 6.75
CA ASP A 91 2.45 -16.52 6.64
C ASP A 91 3.86 -17.13 6.62
N HIS A 92 4.75 -16.58 5.80
CA HIS A 92 6.15 -17.01 5.76
C HIS A 92 6.85 -16.82 7.11
N LEU A 93 6.66 -15.68 7.77
CA LEU A 93 7.29 -15.39 9.06
C LEU A 93 6.78 -16.34 10.15
N VAL A 94 5.48 -16.61 10.20
CA VAL A 94 4.86 -17.56 11.15
C VAL A 94 5.35 -18.97 10.91
N VAL A 95 5.33 -19.46 9.66
CA VAL A 95 5.77 -20.82 9.31
C VAL A 95 7.25 -21.04 9.64
N ASN A 96 8.09 -20.02 9.46
CA ASN A 96 9.51 -20.11 9.74
C ASN A 96 9.87 -19.82 11.22
N GLY A 97 8.88 -19.55 12.08
CA GLY A 97 9.10 -19.29 13.51
C GLY A 97 9.69 -17.90 13.83
N TYR A 98 9.56 -16.95 12.90
CA TYR A 98 10.02 -15.57 13.00
C TYR A 98 8.87 -14.56 13.04
N ALA A 99 7.70 -14.96 13.57
CA ALA A 99 6.53 -14.09 13.69
C ALA A 99 6.87 -12.85 14.55
N PRO A 100 6.78 -11.63 14.01
CA PRO A 100 7.11 -10.43 14.76
C PRO A 100 5.95 -10.02 15.68
N ARG A 101 6.27 -9.47 16.85
CA ARG A 101 5.26 -8.81 17.70
C ARG A 101 4.73 -7.53 17.05
N GLU A 102 5.62 -6.77 16.42
CA GLU A 102 5.32 -5.52 15.73
C GLU A 102 5.96 -5.56 14.34
N HIS A 103 5.18 -5.33 13.28
CA HIS A 103 5.69 -5.26 11.92
C HIS A 103 5.50 -3.86 11.35
N PHE A 104 6.61 -3.15 11.16
CA PHE A 104 6.61 -1.78 10.65
C PHE A 104 6.56 -1.75 9.13
N VAL A 105 5.53 -1.12 8.57
CA VAL A 105 5.30 -1.14 7.11
C VAL A 105 4.93 0.23 6.55
N ASP A 106 5.23 0.42 5.27
CA ASP A 106 4.77 1.58 4.52
C ASP A 106 3.25 1.60 4.33
N GLN A 107 2.69 2.79 4.14
CA GLN A 107 1.26 2.97 3.89
C GLN A 107 0.71 2.10 2.75
N GLY A 108 1.54 1.79 1.74
CA GLY A 108 1.15 0.92 0.62
C GLY A 108 0.85 -0.53 1.03
N TYR A 109 1.41 -1.00 2.14
CA TYR A 109 1.20 -2.34 2.70
C TYR A 109 0.02 -2.40 3.67
N MET A 110 -0.55 -1.25 4.04
CA MET A 110 -1.65 -1.16 5.01
C MET A 110 -2.99 -1.49 4.34
N SER A 111 -3.68 -2.49 4.87
CA SER A 111 -5.12 -2.71 4.66
C SER A 111 -5.77 -2.95 6.01
N ILE A 112 -6.98 -2.44 6.21
CA ILE A 112 -7.73 -2.64 7.46
C ILE A 112 -8.06 -4.12 7.67
N ASP A 113 -8.34 -4.84 6.59
CA ASP A 113 -8.53 -6.30 6.60
C ASP A 113 -7.31 -7.00 7.23
N HIS A 114 -6.09 -6.63 6.80
CA HIS A 114 -4.85 -7.17 7.37
C HIS A 114 -4.63 -6.71 8.82
N VAL A 115 -4.97 -5.48 9.18
CA VAL A 115 -4.86 -5.03 10.59
C VAL A 115 -5.71 -5.92 11.51
N VAL A 116 -6.92 -6.28 11.09
CA VAL A 116 -7.83 -7.13 11.89
C VAL A 116 -7.37 -8.58 11.89
N GLN A 117 -7.04 -9.14 10.73
CA GLN A 117 -6.60 -10.53 10.60
C GLN A 117 -5.30 -10.78 11.38
N GLN A 118 -4.29 -9.93 11.17
CA GLN A 118 -2.96 -10.15 11.71
C GLN A 118 -2.89 -9.90 13.22
N ALA A 119 -3.79 -9.07 13.77
CA ALA A 119 -3.97 -8.97 15.21
C ALA A 119 -4.45 -10.28 15.85
N GLN A 120 -5.17 -11.14 15.11
CA GLN A 120 -5.55 -12.48 15.59
C GLN A 120 -4.35 -13.41 15.69
N ASP A 121 -3.37 -13.22 14.79
CA ASP A 121 -2.10 -13.95 14.79
C ASP A 121 -1.05 -13.33 15.75
N GLY A 122 -1.44 -12.32 16.52
CA GLY A 122 -0.57 -11.64 17.50
C GLY A 122 0.43 -10.66 16.90
N ILE A 123 0.27 -10.30 15.62
CA ILE A 123 1.15 -9.37 14.90
C ILE A 123 0.50 -7.99 14.86
N ASP A 124 1.17 -7.01 15.47
CA ASP A 124 0.74 -5.61 15.42
C ASP A 124 1.31 -4.91 14.18
N LEU A 125 0.44 -4.61 13.21
CA LEU A 125 0.84 -3.97 11.96
C LEU A 125 1.00 -2.45 12.13
N MET A 126 2.25 -2.00 12.15
CA MET A 126 2.67 -0.63 12.45
C MET A 126 2.91 0.17 11.16
N GLY A 127 1.85 0.72 10.59
CA GLY A 127 1.94 1.58 9.41
C GLY A 127 0.86 2.65 9.36
N ALA A 128 1.06 3.66 8.51
CA ALA A 128 0.11 4.76 8.39
C ALA A 128 -1.13 4.29 7.60
N VAL A 129 -2.31 4.41 8.21
CA VAL A 129 -3.58 4.16 7.50
C VAL A 129 -3.91 5.41 6.69
N PRO A 130 -4.31 5.28 5.41
CA PRO A 130 -4.77 6.41 4.63
C PRO A 130 -5.85 7.23 5.35
N ASP A 131 -5.54 8.50 5.55
CA ASP A 131 -6.52 9.49 5.99
C ASP A 131 -7.62 9.64 4.95
N ASP A 132 -8.76 10.16 5.39
CA ASP A 132 -9.84 10.55 4.50
C ASP A 132 -9.31 11.66 3.57
N ASN A 133 -9.04 11.31 2.31
CA ASN A 133 -8.50 12.22 1.30
C ASN A 133 -9.59 13.05 0.62
N SER A 134 -10.83 12.98 1.11
CA SER A 134 -11.92 13.79 0.59
C SER A 134 -11.61 15.28 0.72
N TRP A 135 -12.15 16.07 -0.20
CA TRP A 135 -11.95 17.53 -0.21
C TRP A 135 -12.36 18.16 1.14
N GLN A 136 -13.36 17.58 1.80
CA GLN A 136 -13.85 17.98 3.12
C GLN A 136 -12.75 17.90 4.18
N ALA A 137 -12.06 16.77 4.28
CA ALA A 137 -10.97 16.59 5.24
C ALA A 137 -9.77 17.51 4.98
N ARG A 138 -9.53 17.89 3.71
CA ARG A 138 -8.39 18.77 3.33
C ARG A 138 -8.64 20.26 3.61
N HIS A 139 -9.89 20.70 3.62
CA HIS A 139 -10.25 22.13 3.73
C HIS A 139 -10.98 22.47 5.05
N GLY A 140 -10.91 21.59 6.05
CA GLY A 140 -11.57 21.80 7.34
C GLY A 140 -13.10 21.69 7.28
N GLY A 141 -13.64 21.01 6.27
CA GLY A 141 -15.05 20.64 6.18
C GLY A 141 -15.40 19.44 7.06
N TYR A 142 -16.69 19.10 7.11
CA TYR A 142 -17.16 17.95 7.88
C TYR A 142 -16.72 16.63 7.22
N ASP A 143 -15.71 16.00 7.81
CA ASP A 143 -15.22 14.69 7.39
C ASP A 143 -16.04 13.54 8.02
N SER A 144 -15.76 12.30 7.60
CA SER A 144 -16.49 11.11 8.05
C SER A 144 -16.40 10.83 9.56
N ARG A 145 -15.38 11.34 10.26
CA ARG A 145 -15.14 11.12 11.70
C ARG A 145 -16.05 11.97 12.60
N GLN A 146 -16.63 13.03 12.05
CA GLN A 146 -17.51 13.92 12.79
C GLN A 146 -18.98 13.45 12.75
N PHE A 147 -19.27 12.37 12.02
CA PHE A 147 -20.58 11.74 11.99
C PHE A 147 -20.61 10.60 12.99
N VAL A 148 -21.67 10.53 13.79
CA VAL A 148 -21.90 9.41 14.71
C VAL A 148 -22.62 8.33 13.91
N VAL A 149 -22.04 7.14 13.85
CA VAL A 149 -22.60 5.98 13.14
C VAL A 149 -23.17 5.01 14.17
N ASP A 150 -24.46 4.76 14.07
CA ASP A 150 -25.19 3.77 14.84
C ASP A 150 -25.46 2.55 13.95
N TRP A 151 -24.72 1.47 14.20
CA TRP A 151 -24.84 0.22 13.45
C TRP A 151 -26.09 -0.57 13.82
N ASP A 152 -26.58 -0.45 15.07
CA ASP A 152 -27.74 -1.20 15.55
C ASP A 152 -29.04 -0.69 14.90
N ASN A 153 -29.15 0.63 14.73
CA ASN A 153 -30.28 1.27 14.08
C ASN A 153 -30.07 1.54 12.57
N GLU A 154 -28.93 1.09 12.00
CA GLU A 154 -28.53 1.37 10.62
C GLU A 154 -28.66 2.87 10.25
N GLN A 155 -28.14 3.73 11.12
CA GLN A 155 -28.33 5.18 11.04
C GLN A 155 -27.02 5.94 11.25
N ALA A 156 -26.88 7.12 10.66
CA ALA A 156 -25.82 8.06 11.01
C ALA A 156 -26.38 9.44 11.28
N VAL A 157 -25.81 10.12 12.28
CA VAL A 157 -26.19 11.46 12.72
C VAL A 157 -25.09 12.43 12.33
N CYS A 158 -25.45 13.55 11.69
CA CYS A 158 -24.50 14.58 11.30
C CYS A 158 -24.16 15.53 12.46
N PRO A 159 -23.08 16.32 12.36
CA PRO A 159 -22.71 17.31 13.39
C PRO A 159 -23.79 18.36 13.69
N GLN A 160 -24.75 18.54 12.77
CA GLN A 160 -25.88 19.45 12.92
C GLN A 160 -27.13 18.76 13.51
N GLY A 161 -27.02 17.48 13.91
CA GLY A 161 -28.09 16.70 14.54
C GLY A 161 -29.12 16.11 13.59
N HIS A 162 -28.89 16.13 12.28
CA HIS A 162 -29.79 15.49 11.31
C HIS A 162 -29.44 14.04 11.06
N ASP A 163 -30.48 13.22 10.93
CA ASP A 163 -30.39 11.79 10.68
C ASP A 163 -30.24 11.44 9.19
N SER A 164 -29.55 10.34 8.92
CA SER A 164 -29.54 9.70 7.62
C SER A 164 -30.92 9.16 7.22
N CYS A 165 -31.18 9.08 5.92
CA CYS A 165 -32.42 8.51 5.38
C CYS A 165 -32.25 7.24 4.58
N SER A 166 -31.00 6.82 4.32
CA SER A 166 -30.75 5.52 3.72
C SER A 166 -29.49 4.93 4.26
N TRP A 167 -29.53 3.62 4.47
CA TRP A 167 -28.41 2.76 4.75
C TRP A 167 -28.44 1.63 3.74
N SER A 168 -27.33 1.39 3.04
CA SER A 168 -27.30 0.39 1.97
C SER A 168 -25.93 -0.25 1.86
N LEU A 169 -25.92 -1.59 1.90
CA LEU A 169 -24.73 -2.36 1.58
C LEU A 169 -24.43 -2.22 0.09
N ALA A 170 -23.17 -1.95 -0.22
CA ALA A 170 -22.67 -1.83 -1.56
C ALA A 170 -21.25 -2.41 -1.63
N GLN A 171 -20.75 -2.55 -2.85
CA GLN A 171 -19.35 -2.85 -3.09
C GLN A 171 -18.70 -1.67 -3.83
N THR A 172 -17.44 -1.39 -3.47
CA THR A 172 -16.61 -0.49 -4.26
C THR A 172 -16.26 -1.12 -5.60
N ARG A 173 -15.64 -0.35 -6.51
CA ARG A 173 -15.06 -0.89 -7.74
C ARG A 173 -13.99 -1.96 -7.47
N SER A 174 -13.33 -1.91 -6.32
CA SER A 174 -12.37 -2.91 -5.85
C SER A 174 -13.04 -4.08 -5.11
N GLN A 175 -14.36 -4.26 -5.26
CA GLN A 175 -15.15 -5.32 -4.61
C GLN A 175 -15.12 -5.30 -3.08
N ARG A 176 -14.67 -4.20 -2.47
CA ARG A 176 -14.67 -4.08 -1.01
C ARG A 176 -16.08 -3.78 -0.51
N PRO A 177 -16.59 -4.53 0.49
CA PRO A 177 -17.89 -4.27 1.09
C PRO A 177 -17.87 -2.93 1.85
N VAL A 178 -18.87 -2.11 1.58
CA VAL A 178 -19.05 -0.79 2.19
C VAL A 178 -20.52 -0.53 2.48
N VAL A 179 -20.80 0.27 3.50
CA VAL A 179 -22.12 0.88 3.68
C VAL A 179 -22.13 2.26 3.05
N LYS A 180 -23.10 2.51 2.18
CA LYS A 180 -23.43 3.84 1.66
C LYS A 180 -24.58 4.44 2.45
N ILE A 181 -24.30 5.54 3.12
CA ILE A 181 -25.26 6.27 3.96
C ILE A 181 -25.60 7.59 3.29
N LYS A 182 -26.89 7.88 3.10
CA LYS A 182 -27.32 9.14 2.47
C LYS A 182 -28.14 9.97 3.44
N PHE A 183 -27.93 11.29 3.40
CA PHE A 183 -28.73 12.26 4.12
C PHE A 183 -29.82 12.85 3.21
N ARG A 184 -30.93 13.30 3.82
CA ARG A 184 -32.06 13.84 3.06
C ARG A 184 -31.66 15.17 2.43
N HIS A 185 -32.00 15.34 1.16
CA HIS A 185 -31.82 16.63 0.47
C HIS A 185 -32.55 17.77 1.19
N ARG A 186 -33.75 17.53 1.71
CA ARG A 186 -34.55 18.55 2.40
C ARG A 186 -33.88 19.08 3.69
N ASP A 187 -33.02 18.28 4.31
CA ASP A 187 -32.31 18.66 5.55
C ASP A 187 -30.94 19.27 5.20
N CYS A 188 -30.26 18.76 4.16
CA CYS A 188 -28.96 19.28 3.73
C CYS A 188 -29.04 20.58 2.92
N ALA A 189 -30.00 20.73 2.01
CA ALA A 189 -30.07 21.90 1.12
C ALA A 189 -30.24 23.25 1.84
N PRO A 190 -31.07 23.37 2.90
CA PRO A 190 -31.16 24.61 3.67
C PRO A 190 -30.10 24.71 4.79
N CYS A 191 -29.27 23.68 5.00
CA CYS A 191 -28.31 23.66 6.10
C CYS A 191 -27.24 24.75 5.94
N PRO A 192 -27.01 25.63 6.94
CA PRO A 192 -25.97 26.66 6.89
C PRO A 192 -24.56 26.10 6.65
N ALA A 193 -24.31 24.89 7.17
CA ALA A 193 -23.03 24.21 7.03
C ALA A 193 -22.89 23.36 5.75
N LEU A 194 -23.79 23.49 4.77
CA LEU A 194 -23.76 22.70 3.53
C LEU A 194 -22.39 22.82 2.82
N ASN A 195 -21.85 24.04 2.73
CA ASN A 195 -20.56 24.30 2.08
C ASN A 195 -19.38 23.59 2.78
N LEU A 196 -19.52 23.28 4.07
CA LEU A 196 -18.53 22.50 4.83
C LEU A 196 -18.76 20.98 4.65
N CYS A 197 -19.97 20.55 4.29
CA CYS A 197 -20.39 19.15 4.33
C CYS A 197 -20.40 18.46 2.95
N ALA A 198 -20.91 19.12 1.93
CA ALA A 198 -21.08 18.58 0.59
C ALA A 198 -20.92 19.65 -0.50
N ASN A 199 -20.15 19.32 -1.52
CA ASN A 199 -19.99 20.12 -2.73
C ASN A 199 -20.30 19.25 -3.96
N ASN A 200 -21.57 18.85 -4.11
CA ASN A 200 -22.07 18.02 -5.20
C ASN A 200 -23.37 18.58 -5.78
N HIS A 201 -23.71 18.17 -7.01
CA HIS A 201 -24.94 18.59 -7.68
C HIS A 201 -26.21 18.23 -6.88
N GLU A 202 -26.18 17.11 -6.16
CA GLU A 202 -27.31 16.64 -5.35
C GLU A 202 -27.50 17.44 -4.05
N LYS A 203 -26.61 18.40 -3.73
CA LYS A 203 -26.62 19.22 -2.50
C LYS A 203 -26.92 18.42 -1.23
N ARG A 204 -26.36 17.22 -1.12
CA ARG A 204 -26.54 16.33 0.03
C ARG A 204 -25.27 15.60 0.40
N ARG A 205 -25.18 15.22 1.66
CA ARG A 205 -24.09 14.38 2.16
C ARG A 205 -24.36 12.91 1.85
N THR A 206 -23.32 12.23 1.38
CA THR A 206 -23.26 10.77 1.27
C THR A 206 -21.97 10.29 1.92
N LEU A 207 -22.07 9.38 2.90
CA LEU A 207 -20.93 8.72 3.51
C LEU A 207 -20.73 7.35 2.87
N THR A 208 -19.47 6.91 2.84
CA THR A 208 -19.10 5.53 2.49
C THR A 208 -18.15 5.05 3.56
N ILE A 209 -18.59 4.09 4.36
CA ILE A 209 -17.82 3.50 5.46
C ILE A 209 -17.57 2.02 5.18
N LEU A 210 -16.48 1.47 5.74
CA LEU A 210 -16.15 0.06 5.60
C LEU A 210 -17.22 -0.81 6.26
N ALA A 211 -17.49 -1.98 5.68
CA ALA A 211 -18.33 -3.01 6.26
C ALA A 211 -17.55 -4.33 6.32
N PRO A 212 -17.76 -5.20 7.32
CA PRO A 212 -18.68 -5.07 8.45
C PRO A 212 -18.22 -4.06 9.52
N GLN A 213 -19.04 -3.85 10.55
CA GLN A 213 -18.79 -2.94 11.68
C GLN A 213 -17.39 -3.08 12.27
N THR A 214 -16.89 -4.31 12.42
CA THR A 214 -15.56 -4.61 12.96
C THR A 214 -14.43 -3.96 12.17
N LEU A 215 -14.53 -3.92 10.83
CA LEU A 215 -13.53 -3.25 9.98
C LEU A 215 -13.63 -1.73 10.12
N TYR A 216 -14.84 -1.17 10.22
CA TYR A 216 -15.02 0.26 10.45
C TYR A 216 -14.40 0.69 11.78
N GLU A 217 -14.68 -0.03 12.86
CA GLU A 217 -14.15 0.26 14.19
C GLU A 217 -12.63 0.14 14.21
N ALA A 218 -12.07 -0.94 13.63
CA ALA A 218 -10.62 -1.12 13.50
C ALA A 218 -9.97 0.04 12.73
N GLN A 219 -10.60 0.53 11.66
CA GLN A 219 -10.12 1.69 10.94
C GLN A 219 -10.11 2.95 11.81
N GLN A 220 -11.16 3.19 12.60
CA GLN A 220 -11.20 4.35 13.50
C GLN A 220 -10.12 4.27 14.58
N VAL A 221 -9.96 3.11 15.21
CA VAL A 221 -8.92 2.86 16.22
C VAL A 221 -7.54 3.08 15.64
N ALA A 222 -7.23 2.53 14.47
CA ALA A 222 -5.95 2.73 13.80
C ALA A 222 -5.69 4.20 13.46
N ARG A 223 -6.72 4.94 13.00
CA ARG A 223 -6.63 6.37 12.71
C ARG A 223 -6.41 7.23 13.96
N GLN A 224 -7.00 6.86 15.10
CA GLN A 224 -6.74 7.54 16.37
C GLN A 224 -5.33 7.25 16.87
N ARG A 225 -4.94 5.96 16.83
CA ARG A 225 -3.62 5.50 17.26
C ARG A 225 -2.50 6.22 16.50
N GLN A 226 -2.62 6.38 15.18
CA GLN A 226 -1.58 7.04 14.38
C GLN A 226 -1.38 8.52 14.70
N GLN A 227 -2.34 9.18 15.38
CA GLN A 227 -2.18 10.57 15.81
C GLN A 227 -1.30 10.72 17.04
N THR A 228 -1.16 9.66 17.84
CA THR A 228 -0.36 9.68 19.06
C THR A 228 1.12 9.88 18.76
N THR A 229 1.82 10.63 19.63
CA THR A 229 3.27 10.86 19.51
C THR A 229 4.01 9.52 19.56
N ASN A 230 3.64 8.61 20.46
CA ASN A 230 4.30 7.31 20.61
C ASN A 230 4.25 6.49 19.32
N PHE A 231 3.11 6.46 18.62
CA PHE A 231 3.01 5.74 17.34
C PHE A 231 3.87 6.38 16.26
N LYS A 232 3.87 7.71 16.17
CA LYS A 232 4.69 8.46 15.21
C LYS A 232 6.18 8.21 15.45
N THR A 233 6.61 8.24 16.70
CA THR A 233 7.99 7.96 17.11
C THR A 233 8.38 6.52 16.79
N ALA A 234 7.56 5.54 17.16
CA ALA A 234 7.82 4.13 16.84
C ALA A 234 7.95 3.89 15.32
N CYS A 235 7.08 4.52 14.52
CA CYS A 235 7.13 4.41 13.07
C CYS A 235 8.37 5.04 12.41
N HIS A 236 9.20 5.81 13.12
CA HIS A 236 10.45 6.35 12.54
C HIS A 236 11.44 5.25 12.15
N VAL A 237 11.39 4.08 12.81
CA VAL A 237 12.26 2.93 12.52
C VAL A 237 12.14 2.47 11.06
N ARG A 238 10.98 2.69 10.43
CA ARG A 238 10.71 2.35 9.02
C ARG A 238 11.72 2.95 8.05
N ALA A 239 12.31 4.10 8.37
CA ALA A 239 13.32 4.70 7.51
C ALA A 239 14.59 3.83 7.35
N GLY A 240 14.84 2.90 8.30
CA GLY A 240 15.98 1.98 8.25
C GLY A 240 15.99 1.08 7.02
N VAL A 241 14.82 0.57 6.60
CA VAL A 241 14.70 -0.39 5.49
C VAL A 241 15.16 0.19 4.14
N GLU A 242 15.15 1.52 3.99
CA GLU A 242 15.68 2.20 2.80
C GLU A 242 17.18 1.94 2.62
N GLY A 243 17.93 1.77 3.72
CA GLY A 243 19.33 1.36 3.69
C GLY A 243 19.50 -0.03 3.06
N THR A 244 18.59 -0.95 3.38
CA THR A 244 18.56 -2.33 2.87
C THR A 244 18.21 -2.38 1.39
N VAL A 245 17.17 -1.65 1.00
CA VAL A 245 16.79 -1.49 -0.40
C VAL A 245 17.93 -0.86 -1.20
N SER A 246 18.61 0.15 -0.64
CA SER A 246 19.79 0.78 -1.24
C SER A 246 20.95 -0.20 -1.40
N GLN A 247 21.29 -0.96 -0.36
CA GLN A 247 22.34 -1.98 -0.39
C GLN A 247 22.06 -3.05 -1.45
N ALA A 248 20.84 -3.58 -1.49
CA ALA A 248 20.41 -4.52 -2.52
C ALA A 248 20.56 -3.91 -3.93
N ALA A 249 20.05 -2.71 -4.12
CA ALA A 249 20.00 -2.05 -5.42
C ALA A 249 21.37 -1.65 -5.96
N HIS A 250 22.23 -1.06 -5.10
CA HIS A 250 23.46 -0.39 -5.51
C HIS A 250 24.71 -1.25 -5.28
N ALA A 251 24.81 -1.95 -4.15
CA ALA A 251 25.99 -2.78 -3.86
C ALA A 251 25.92 -4.14 -4.54
N LEU A 252 24.72 -4.73 -4.64
CA LEU A 252 24.52 -6.10 -5.13
C LEU A 252 23.78 -6.18 -6.48
N GLY A 253 23.39 -5.03 -7.05
CA GLY A 253 22.84 -4.96 -8.40
C GLY A 253 21.43 -5.54 -8.56
N ALA A 254 20.63 -5.55 -7.50
CA ALA A 254 19.27 -6.13 -7.50
C ALA A 254 18.30 -5.48 -8.49
N ARG A 255 18.62 -4.29 -9.03
CA ARG A 255 17.80 -3.63 -10.07
C ARG A 255 17.77 -4.37 -11.41
N ARG A 256 18.69 -5.32 -11.64
CA ARG A 256 18.77 -6.07 -12.90
C ARG A 256 18.81 -7.57 -12.64
N SER A 257 17.78 -8.27 -13.11
CA SER A 257 17.81 -9.73 -13.16
C SER A 257 18.73 -10.20 -14.28
N ARG A 258 19.60 -11.17 -13.98
CA ARG A 258 20.43 -11.89 -14.96
C ARG A 258 19.62 -12.97 -15.67
N TYR A 259 18.50 -13.36 -15.08
CA TYR A 259 17.65 -14.43 -15.55
C TYR A 259 16.30 -13.90 -16.04
N ARG A 260 15.58 -14.74 -16.78
CA ARG A 260 14.22 -14.50 -17.21
C ARG A 260 13.29 -15.46 -16.49
N GLY A 261 12.09 -14.99 -16.19
CA GLY A 261 11.10 -15.73 -15.39
C GLY A 261 11.25 -15.48 -13.90
N MET A 262 10.12 -15.61 -13.21
CA MET A 262 9.97 -15.27 -11.80
C MET A 262 10.84 -16.17 -10.91
N ASP A 263 10.80 -17.48 -11.09
CA ASP A 263 11.52 -18.44 -10.22
C ASP A 263 13.03 -18.22 -10.20
N LYS A 264 13.64 -18.00 -11.38
CA LYS A 264 15.09 -17.76 -11.47
C LYS A 264 15.47 -16.39 -10.93
N THR A 265 14.60 -15.40 -11.13
CA THR A 265 14.80 -14.06 -10.56
C THR A 265 14.68 -14.14 -9.04
N HIS A 266 13.71 -14.89 -8.51
CA HIS A 266 13.54 -15.15 -7.08
C HIS A 266 14.80 -15.76 -6.47
N LEU A 267 15.36 -16.79 -7.09
CA LEU A 267 16.63 -17.39 -6.67
C LEU A 267 17.78 -16.37 -6.62
N GLN A 268 17.90 -15.50 -7.64
CA GLN A 268 18.91 -14.44 -7.63
C GLN A 268 18.73 -13.51 -6.41
N HIS A 269 17.50 -13.09 -6.12
CA HIS A 269 17.25 -12.18 -5.01
C HIS A 269 17.36 -12.84 -3.63
N LEU A 270 17.09 -14.14 -3.50
CA LEU A 270 17.47 -14.91 -2.30
C LEU A 270 18.99 -14.85 -2.07
N GLY A 271 19.79 -15.01 -3.13
CA GLY A 271 21.25 -14.85 -3.06
C GLY A 271 21.67 -13.43 -2.65
N VAL A 272 20.98 -12.40 -3.13
CA VAL A 272 21.19 -11.00 -2.70
C VAL A 272 20.88 -10.82 -1.21
N ALA A 273 19.73 -11.33 -0.74
CA ALA A 273 19.35 -11.23 0.67
C ALA A 273 20.36 -11.96 1.58
N ALA A 274 20.79 -13.16 1.19
CA ALA A 274 21.81 -13.90 1.92
C ALA A 274 23.15 -13.15 1.96
N ALA A 275 23.57 -12.54 0.84
CA ALA A 275 24.79 -11.73 0.80
C ALA A 275 24.70 -10.49 1.70
N ILE A 276 23.53 -9.82 1.76
CA ILE A 276 23.30 -8.70 2.69
C ILE A 276 23.45 -9.17 4.14
N ASN A 277 22.78 -10.28 4.50
CA ASN A 277 22.87 -10.83 5.85
C ASN A 277 24.31 -11.16 6.22
N LEU A 278 25.08 -11.82 5.34
CA LEU A 278 26.49 -12.12 5.58
C LEU A 278 27.33 -10.86 5.81
N LEU A 279 27.17 -9.84 4.97
CA LEU A 279 27.88 -8.57 5.12
C LEU A 279 27.54 -7.88 6.44
N ARG A 280 26.26 -7.90 6.85
CA ARG A 280 25.81 -7.31 8.11
C ARG A 280 26.31 -8.07 9.33
N ILE A 281 26.32 -9.40 9.28
CA ILE A 281 26.88 -10.24 10.35
C ILE A 281 28.37 -9.98 10.52
N VAL A 282 29.15 -9.94 9.42
CA VAL A 282 30.59 -9.64 9.48
C VAL A 282 30.84 -8.26 10.08
N ASN A 283 30.16 -7.23 9.56
CA ASN A 283 30.29 -5.87 10.10
C ASN A 283 29.93 -5.79 11.58
N TRP A 284 28.90 -6.52 12.02
CA TRP A 284 28.49 -6.57 13.42
C TRP A 284 29.54 -7.25 14.31
N LEU A 285 30.11 -8.36 13.87
CA LEU A 285 31.18 -9.05 14.59
C LEU A 285 32.47 -8.23 14.67
N ASP A 286 32.70 -7.35 13.70
CA ASP A 286 33.84 -6.44 13.64
C ASP A 286 33.56 -5.06 14.30
N ASP A 287 32.45 -4.90 15.02
CA ASP A 287 32.00 -3.64 15.65
C ASP A 287 31.94 -2.43 14.69
N VAL A 288 31.69 -2.70 13.40
CA VAL A 288 31.52 -1.65 12.38
C VAL A 288 30.12 -1.07 12.49
N PRO A 289 29.97 0.23 12.84
CA PRO A 289 28.65 0.83 13.05
C PRO A 289 27.86 0.94 11.73
N PRO A 290 26.52 0.88 11.79
CA PRO A 290 25.68 1.13 10.63
C PRO A 290 25.94 2.49 9.98
N SER A 291 25.90 2.55 8.66
CA SER A 291 26.05 3.80 7.92
C SER A 291 24.90 4.76 8.23
N LYS A 292 25.22 6.01 8.57
CA LYS A 292 24.21 7.07 8.77
C LYS A 292 23.78 7.65 7.42
N THR A 293 22.53 8.11 7.34
CA THR A 293 22.01 8.83 6.17
C THR A 293 22.92 10.01 5.84
N PRO A 294 23.51 10.07 4.63
CA PRO A 294 24.36 11.18 4.25
C PRO A 294 23.56 12.49 4.26
N GLN A 295 23.98 13.45 5.07
CA GLN A 295 23.42 14.80 5.03
C GLN A 295 24.04 15.56 3.85
N SER A 296 23.21 16.11 2.97
CA SER A 296 23.70 16.96 1.88
C SER A 296 24.31 18.23 2.45
N ARG A 297 25.29 18.83 1.74
CA ARG A 297 25.88 20.12 2.15
C ARG A 297 24.83 21.22 2.34
N PHE A 298 23.76 21.21 1.53
CA PHE A 298 22.65 22.14 1.69
C PHE A 298 21.82 21.88 2.96
N ALA A 299 21.58 20.62 3.31
CA ALA A 299 20.88 20.27 4.56
C ALA A 299 21.69 20.70 5.79
N GLN A 300 23.02 20.62 5.73
CA GLN A 300 23.92 21.08 6.80
C GLN A 300 23.88 22.60 7.00
N LEU A 301 23.56 23.39 5.96
CA LEU A 301 23.43 24.85 6.06
C LEU A 301 22.10 25.30 6.67
N ALA A 302 21.10 24.42 6.75
CA ALA A 302 19.77 24.72 7.28
C ALA A 302 19.60 24.38 8.77
N ALA A 303 20.62 23.78 9.40
CA ALA A 303 20.67 23.43 10.82
C ALA A 303 21.32 24.55 11.64
#